data_AF-A0A1I1JDS2-F1
#
_entry.id   AF-A0A1I1JDS2-F1
#
_cell.length_a   1.000
_cell.length_b   1.000
_cell.length_c   1.000
_cell.angle_alpha   90.00
_cell.angle_beta   90.00
_cell.angle_gamma   90.00
#
_symmetry.space_group_name_H-M   'P 1'
#
loop_
_entity.id
_entity.type
_entity.pdbx_description
1 polymer ?
#
loop_
_entity_poly.entity_id
_entity_poly.type
_entity_poly.pdbx_seq_one_letter_code
_entity_poly.pdbx_strand_id
1 'polypeptide(L)'
;MTIQVPPAELYGLAAALHGCGDTAAEVPARLPDAAVGGPLQPALVVFTQAVAVAGGHLVGELHWLGSTVGAVADDWAGLDGSLLAPRGSVAAR
;
A
#
# COMPACT_ATOMS: atom_id res chain seq x y z
N MET A 1 18.55 -12.73 -18.63
CA MET A 1 17.68 -12.60 -17.46
C MET A 1 16.50 -11.75 -17.90
N THR A 2 15.33 -12.35 -18.08
CA THR A 2 14.13 -11.63 -18.55
C THR A 2 13.32 -11.22 -17.32
N ILE A 3 13.42 -9.94 -16.96
CA ILE A 3 12.55 -9.35 -15.95
C ILE A 3 11.11 -9.46 -16.49
N GLN A 4 10.23 -10.10 -15.72
CA GLN A 4 8.89 -10.49 -16.17
C GLN A 4 7.84 -9.38 -16.00
N VAL A 5 8.15 -8.33 -15.23
CA VAL A 5 7.19 -7.28 -14.87
C VAL A 5 7.82 -5.90 -15.18
N PRO A 6 7.18 -5.04 -15.98
CA PRO A 6 7.63 -3.66 -16.20
C PRO A 6 7.48 -2.79 -14.93
N PRO A 7 8.34 -1.76 -14.71
CA PRO A 7 8.19 -0.82 -13.59
C PRO A 7 6.81 -0.15 -13.51
N ALA A 8 6.19 0.14 -14.66
CA ALA A 8 4.84 0.71 -14.72
C ALA A 8 3.77 -0.18 -14.06
N GLU A 9 3.88 -1.51 -14.21
CA GLU A 9 2.95 -2.45 -13.56
C GLU A 9 3.16 -2.47 -12.05
N LEU A 10 4.41 -2.36 -11.59
CA LEU A 10 4.72 -2.24 -10.16
C LEU A 10 4.17 -0.94 -9.55
N TYR A 11 4.33 0.20 -10.23
CA TYR A 11 3.69 1.45 -9.77
C TYR A 11 2.17 1.33 -9.74
N GLY A 12 1.56 0.66 -10.72
CA GLY A 12 0.12 0.38 -10.73
C GLY A 12 -0.31 -0.44 -9.52
N LEU A 13 0.45 -1.49 -9.17
CA LEU A 13 0.20 -2.29 -7.98
C LEU A 13 0.39 -1.48 -6.69
N ALA A 14 1.45 -0.69 -6.60
CA ALA A 14 1.68 0.21 -5.46
C ALA A 14 0.51 1.18 -5.26
N ALA A 15 0.01 1.80 -6.33
CA ALA A 15 -1.14 2.69 -6.29
C ALA A 15 -2.43 1.96 -5.86
N ALA A 16 -2.66 0.74 -6.37
CA ALA A 16 -3.81 -0.07 -5.98
C ALA A 16 -3.76 -0.44 -4.48
N LEU A 17 -2.59 -0.78 -3.95
CA LEU A 17 -2.40 -1.07 -2.52
C LEU A 17 -2.69 0.16 -1.65
N HIS A 18 -2.20 1.34 -2.06
CA HIS A 18 -2.54 2.59 -1.36
C HIS A 18 -4.04 2.87 -1.38
N GLY A 19 -4.71 2.74 -2.54
CA GLY A 19 -6.16 2.92 -2.65
C GLY A 19 -6.97 1.90 -1.81
N CYS A 20 -6.50 0.66 -1.70
CA CYS A 20 -7.07 -0.32 -0.77
C CYS A 20 -6.87 0.10 0.69
N GLY A 21 -5.70 0.63 1.04
CA GLY A 21 -5.42 1.21 2.35
C GLY A 21 -6.36 2.36 2.68
N ASP A 22 -6.57 3.27 1.74
CA ASP A 22 -7.48 4.42 1.90
C ASP A 22 -8.93 3.94 2.09
N THR A 23 -9.35 2.91 1.34
CA THR A 23 -10.67 2.28 1.52
C THR A 23 -10.80 1.64 2.91
N ALA A 24 -9.75 0.98 3.40
CA ALA A 24 -9.74 0.39 4.74
C ALA A 24 -9.76 1.46 5.84
N ALA A 25 -9.18 2.64 5.60
CA ALA A 25 -9.20 3.76 6.54
C ALA A 25 -10.60 4.34 6.76
N GLU A 26 -11.55 4.08 5.85
CA GLU A 26 -12.95 4.46 6.03
C GLU A 26 -13.73 3.53 6.97
N VAL A 27 -13.20 2.34 7.31
CA VAL A 27 -13.91 1.36 8.13
C VAL A 27 -14.35 1.92 9.48
N PRO A 28 -13.51 2.62 10.28
CA PRO A 28 -13.92 3.20 11.55
C PRO A 28 -15.08 4.21 11.41
N ALA A 29 -15.09 5.01 10.35
CA ALA A 29 -16.13 6.00 10.10
C ALA A 29 -17.48 5.37 9.70
N ARG A 30 -17.47 4.11 9.21
CA ARG A 30 -18.66 3.34 8.87
C ARG A 30 -19.21 2.55 10.06
N LEU A 31 -18.47 2.46 11.17
CA LEU A 31 -18.95 1.78 12.36
C LEU A 31 -20.04 2.62 13.05
N PRO A 32 -21.16 2.00 13.45
CA PRO A 32 -22.23 2.72 14.12
C PRO A 32 -21.78 3.18 15.51
N ASP A 33 -22.00 4.46 15.81
CA ASP A 33 -21.88 5.03 17.16
C ASP A 33 -23.08 4.65 18.05
N ALA A 34 -24.06 3.93 17.49
CA ALA A 34 -25.38 3.75 18.07
C ALA A 34 -25.35 2.78 19.26
N ALA A 35 -25.79 3.29 20.41
CA ALA A 35 -26.23 2.45 21.52
C ALA A 35 -27.50 1.70 21.11
N VAL A 36 -27.35 0.41 20.78
CA VAL A 36 -28.48 -0.53 20.56
C VAL A 36 -29.25 -0.79 21.85
N GLY A 37 -28.59 -0.57 23.00
CA GLY A 37 -29.14 -0.83 24.32
C GLY A 37 -29.30 -2.31 24.63
N GLY A 38 -29.67 -2.60 25.87
CA GLY A 38 -29.97 -3.96 26.31
C GLY A 38 -28.75 -4.90 26.38
N PRO A 39 -28.99 -6.22 26.51
CA PRO A 39 -27.95 -7.20 26.82
C PRO A 39 -26.84 -7.34 25.79
N LEU A 40 -27.07 -6.91 24.53
CA LEU A 40 -26.11 -7.01 23.44
C LEU A 40 -25.12 -5.83 23.39
N GLN A 41 -25.40 -4.72 24.10
CA GLN A 41 -24.57 -3.52 24.06
C GLN A 41 -23.07 -3.79 24.35
N PRO A 42 -22.69 -4.57 25.37
CA PRO A 42 -21.27 -4.81 25.67
C PRO A 42 -20.56 -5.59 24.56
N ALA A 43 -21.24 -6.58 23.97
CA ALA A 43 -20.70 -7.38 22.88
C ALA A 43 -20.49 -6.54 21.61
N LEU A 44 -21.43 -5.63 21.31
CA LEU A 44 -21.28 -4.73 20.18
C LEU A 44 -20.09 -3.78 20.36
N VAL A 45 -19.88 -3.22 21.57
CA VAL A 45 -18.74 -2.35 21.86
C VAL A 45 -17.41 -3.07 21.62
N VAL A 46 -17.27 -4.31 22.11
CA VAL A 46 -16.05 -5.09 21.90
C VAL A 46 -15.85 -5.40 20.41
N PHE A 47 -16.92 -5.73 19.71
CA PHE A 47 -16.87 -5.99 18.27
C PHE A 47 -16.42 -4.76 17.47
N THR A 48 -17.03 -3.59 17.69
CA THR A 48 -16.66 -2.38 16.95
C THR A 48 -15.23 -1.93 17.27
N GLN A 49 -14.78 -2.06 18.51
CA GLN A 49 -13.38 -1.82 18.89
C GLN A 49 -12.43 -2.77 18.17
N ALA A 50 -12.73 -4.07 18.13
CA ALA A 50 -11.91 -5.05 17.43
C ALA A 50 -11.83 -4.77 15.92
N VAL A 51 -12.95 -4.39 15.30
CA VAL A 51 -12.99 -4.02 13.88
C VAL A 51 -12.17 -2.75 13.62
N ALA A 52 -12.27 -1.74 14.49
CA ALA A 52 -11.48 -0.51 14.35
C ALA A 52 -9.97 -0.78 14.44
N VAL A 53 -9.53 -1.61 15.39
CA VAL A 53 -8.12 -1.99 15.54
C VAL A 53 -7.64 -2.80 14.34
N ALA A 54 -8.41 -3.81 13.91
CA ALA A 54 -8.06 -4.63 12.75
C ALA A 54 -8.00 -3.79 11.47
N GLY A 55 -8.94 -2.86 11.29
CA GLY A 55 -8.95 -1.89 10.19
C GLY A 55 -7.69 -1.03 10.19
N GLY A 56 -7.30 -0.45 11.34
CA GLY A 56 -6.08 0.33 11.46
C GLY A 56 -4.81 -0.45 11.11
N HIS A 57 -4.70 -1.70 11.55
CA HIS A 57 -3.57 -2.57 11.19
C HIS A 57 -3.55 -2.84 9.69
N LEU A 58 -4.70 -3.16 9.09
CA LEU A 58 -4.81 -3.43 7.65
C LEU A 58 -4.38 -2.21 6.81
N VAL A 59 -4.77 -1.00 7.20
CA VAL A 59 -4.33 0.25 6.54
C VAL A 59 -2.81 0.34 6.55
N GLY A 60 -2.19 0.16 7.72
CA GLY A 60 -0.74 0.24 7.88
C GLY A 60 0.00 -0.77 7.00
N GLU A 61 -0.45 -2.03 7.00
CA GLU A 61 0.16 -3.10 6.17
C GLU A 61 0.01 -2.81 4.67
N LEU A 62 -1.15 -2.34 4.23
CA LEU A 62 -1.38 -2.00 2.81
C LEU A 62 -0.53 -0.83 2.34
N HIS A 63 -0.41 0.22 3.16
CA HIS A 63 0.46 1.37 2.86
C HIS A 63 1.94 0.98 2.88
N TRP A 64 2.36 0.17 3.84
CA TRP A 64 3.73 -0.35 3.89
C TRP A 64 4.08 -1.19 2.66
N LEU A 65 3.20 -2.11 2.27
CA LEU A 65 3.41 -2.94 1.09
C LEU A 65 3.40 -2.10 -0.19
N GLY A 66 2.47 -1.15 -0.31
CA GLY A 66 2.40 -0.23 -1.44
C GLY A 66 3.69 0.59 -1.61
N SER A 67 4.20 1.14 -0.51
CA SER A 67 5.48 1.88 -0.48
C SER A 67 6.66 0.99 -0.86
N THR A 68 6.69 -0.24 -0.37
CA THR A 68 7.74 -1.22 -0.68
C THR A 68 7.74 -1.58 -2.16
N VAL A 69 6.56 -1.85 -2.74
CA VAL A 69 6.43 -2.15 -4.18
C VAL A 69 6.85 -0.93 -5.03
N GLY A 70 6.49 0.28 -4.59
CA GLY A 70 6.93 1.53 -5.24
C GLY A 70 8.45 1.67 -5.26
N ALA A 71 9.12 1.42 -4.13
CA ALA A 71 10.58 1.46 -4.05
C ALA A 71 11.25 0.42 -4.97
N VAL A 72 10.68 -0.78 -5.10
CA VAL A 72 11.18 -1.78 -6.06
C VAL A 72 11.02 -1.29 -7.51
N ALA A 73 9.94 -0.59 -7.82
CA ALA A 73 9.73 0.01 -9.14
C ALA A 73 10.75 1.12 -9.43
N ASP A 74 11.10 1.94 -8.43
CA ASP A 74 12.16 2.96 -8.52
C ASP A 74 13.52 2.30 -8.82
N ASP A 75 13.88 1.25 -8.08
CA ASP A 75 15.14 0.52 -8.26
C ASP A 75 15.25 -0.08 -9.66
N TRP A 76 14.15 -0.63 -10.20
CA TRP A 76 14.12 -1.17 -11.56
C TRP A 76 14.22 -0.08 -12.62
N ALA A 77 13.48 1.02 -12.47
CA ALA A 77 13.58 2.14 -13.39
C ALA A 77 15.00 2.74 -13.39
N GLY A 78 15.64 2.82 -12.21
CA GLY A 78 17.03 3.22 -12.07
C GLY A 78 18.00 2.26 -12.76
N LEU A 79 17.80 0.95 -12.62
CA LEU A 79 18.59 -0.06 -13.31
C LEU A 79 18.46 0.07 -14.84
N ASP A 80 17.23 0.15 -15.36
CA ASP A 80 16.97 0.31 -16.79
C ASP A 80 17.63 1.58 -17.33
N GLY A 81 17.50 2.70 -16.60
CA GLY A 81 18.18 3.95 -16.92
C GLY A 81 19.70 3.81 -16.95
N SER A 82 20.29 3.08 -16.01
CA SER A 82 21.75 2.85 -15.95
C SER A 82 22.27 1.98 -17.11
N LEU A 83 21.46 1.01 -17.56
CA LEU A 83 21.81 0.12 -18.67
C LEU A 83 21.64 0.79 -20.04
N LEU A 84 20.67 1.69 -20.16
CA LEU A 84 20.38 2.43 -21.40
C LEU A 84 21.21 3.73 -21.51
N ALA A 85 21.81 4.19 -20.42
CA ALA A 85 22.68 5.36 -20.44
C ALA A 85 23.82 5.15 -21.47
N PRO A 86 24.04 6.09 -22.41
CA PRO A 86 25.16 5.99 -23.33
C PRO A 86 26.45 5.90 -22.53
N ARG A 87 27.26 4.86 -22.78
CA ARG A 87 28.63 4.84 -22.24
C ARG A 87 29.31 6.10 -22.71
N GLY A 88 29.60 7.01 -21.78
CA GLY A 88 30.32 8.24 -22.09
C GLY A 88 31.54 7.89 -22.93
N SER A 89 31.62 8.50 -24.11
CA SER A 89 32.82 8.53 -24.92
C SER A 89 33.98 8.93 -24.00
N VAL A 90 34.95 8.05 -23.84
CA VAL A 90 36.27 8.44 -23.36
C VAL A 90 36.80 9.43 -24.40
N ALA A 91 36.57 10.72 -24.16
CA ALA A 91 37.24 11.76 -24.88
C ALA A 91 38.70 11.69 -24.44
N ALA A 92 39.54 11.13 -25.30
CA ALA A 92 40.99 11.17 -25.15
C ALA A 92 41.43 12.62 -24.88
N ARG A 93 42.09 12.83 -23.75
CA ARG A 93 42.98 13.97 -23.49
C ARG A 93 44.33 13.43 -23.09
#